data_AF-A0A813FP95-F1
#
_entry.id   AF-A0A813FP95-F1
#
_cell.length_a   1.000
_cell.length_b   1.000
_cell.length_c   1.000
_cell.angle_alpha   90.00
_cell.angle_beta   90.00
_cell.angle_gamma   90.00
#
_symmetry.space_group_name_H-M   'P 1'
#
loop_
_entity.id
_entity.type
_entity.pdbx_description
1 polymer ?
#
loop_
_entity_poly.entity_id
_entity_poly.type
_entity_poly.pdbx_seq_one_letter_code
_entity_poly.pdbx_strand_id
1 'polypeptide(L)'
;MDSHRVRGFLCWSCALFLCWAALGFLHGGHWLLLGCALKEPGQRRLAWAHFASYWLGILMVAVGGSWVQSGTYIACNGGEDMSRTCLWTQQRENYKAIYTLHYIGLAWIVAHWVMDGFHLIPWAMHLADRKPLVIFCTNLELSRGRYASVIFVAVFFVTLTWTGFVNWNTAFGLDGLARILFAEILATLLAAVVVAQLVARKTCSGT
;
A
#
# COMPACT_ATOMS: atom_id res chain seq x y z
N MET A 1 18.63 -12.26 25.92
CA MET A 1 18.87 -11.65 24.59
C MET A 1 20.11 -10.77 24.73
N ASP A 2 21.11 -10.88 23.85
CA ASP A 2 22.36 -10.09 23.95
C ASP A 2 22.08 -8.58 23.86
N SER A 3 22.74 -7.78 24.70
CA SER A 3 22.68 -6.31 24.72
C SER A 3 22.92 -5.70 23.33
N HIS A 4 23.82 -6.28 22.54
CA HIS A 4 24.07 -5.82 21.17
C HIS A 4 22.85 -6.02 20.26
N ARG A 5 22.15 -7.15 20.40
CA ARG A 5 20.96 -7.47 19.61
C ARG A 5 19.79 -6.55 19.94
N VAL A 6 19.58 -6.26 21.23
CA VAL A 6 18.54 -5.33 21.68
C VAL A 6 18.79 -3.93 21.12
N ARG A 7 20.03 -3.42 21.18
CA ARG A 7 20.40 -2.12 20.61
C ARG A 7 20.17 -2.07 19.10
N GLY A 8 20.56 -3.13 18.38
CA GLY A 8 20.31 -3.23 16.94
C GLY A 8 18.83 -3.20 16.58
N PHE A 9 18.00 -3.96 17.29
CA PHE A 9 16.55 -3.98 17.09
C PHE A 9 15.90 -2.62 17.33
N LEU A 10 16.24 -1.94 18.43
CA LEU A 10 15.69 -0.62 18.75
C LEU A 10 16.08 0.41 17.68
N CYS A 11 17.34 0.41 17.26
CA CYS A 11 17.83 1.31 16.20
C CYS A 11 17.06 1.12 14.89
N TRP A 12 16.95 -0.14 14.41
CA TRP A 12 16.23 -0.44 13.17
C TRP A 12 14.74 -0.15 13.26
N SER A 13 14.11 -0.44 14.41
CA SER A 13 12.70 -0.12 14.62
C SER A 13 12.47 1.38 14.51
N CYS A 14 13.23 2.19 15.26
CA CYS A 14 13.11 3.65 15.18
C CYS A 14 13.33 4.17 13.76
N ALA A 15 14.36 3.71 13.06
CA ALA A 15 14.64 4.14 11.70
C ALA A 15 13.51 3.77 10.73
N LEU A 16 13.02 2.53 10.78
CA LEU A 16 11.93 2.07 9.91
C LEU A 16 10.62 2.80 10.22
N PHE A 17 10.24 2.95 11.49
CA PHE A 17 9.02 3.65 11.88
C PHE A 17 9.06 5.14 11.52
N LEU A 18 10.20 5.82 11.71
CA LEU A 18 10.36 7.21 11.28
C LEU A 18 10.27 7.32 9.75
N CYS A 19 10.98 6.46 9.01
CA CYS A 19 10.93 6.43 7.56
C CYS A 19 9.57 6.00 6.99
N TRP A 20 8.75 5.28 7.76
CA TRP A 20 7.40 4.86 7.37
C TRP A 20 6.33 5.90 7.73
N ALA A 21 6.37 6.44 8.95
CA ALA A 21 5.37 7.39 9.43
C ALA A 21 5.56 8.80 8.84
N ALA A 22 6.79 9.33 8.89
CA ALA A 22 7.06 10.69 8.40
C ALA A 22 7.19 10.74 6.86
N LEU A 23 7.63 9.64 6.28
CA LEU A 23 8.23 9.60 4.95
C LEU A 23 7.65 8.46 4.07
N GLY A 24 6.96 7.49 4.68
CA GLY A 24 6.48 6.29 3.99
C GLY A 24 5.30 6.60 3.10
N PHE A 25 4.35 7.41 3.60
CA PHE A 25 3.17 7.81 2.82
C PHE A 25 3.55 8.66 1.60
N LEU A 26 4.54 9.54 1.73
CA LEU A 26 4.88 10.52 0.69
C LEU A 26 5.89 10.01 -0.33
N HIS A 27 6.76 9.05 0.01
CA HIS A 27 7.83 8.62 -0.90
C HIS A 27 8.35 7.19 -0.65
N GLY A 28 7.75 6.41 0.24
CA GLY A 28 8.21 5.04 0.55
C GLY A 28 9.61 5.01 1.17
N GLY A 29 9.94 5.96 2.05
CA GLY A 29 11.30 6.12 2.61
C GLY A 29 11.88 4.88 3.28
N HIS A 30 11.05 4.06 3.90
CA HIS A 30 11.48 2.79 4.50
C HIS A 30 12.00 1.80 3.45
N TRP A 31 11.44 1.78 2.24
CA TRP A 31 11.95 0.92 1.16
C TRP A 31 13.32 1.37 0.64
N LEU A 32 13.57 2.69 0.60
CA LEU A 32 14.89 3.24 0.31
C LEU A 32 15.91 2.78 1.37
N LEU A 33 15.55 2.92 2.65
CA LEU A 33 16.39 2.46 3.77
C LEU A 33 16.69 0.96 3.65
N LEU A 34 15.67 0.15 3.38
CA LEU A 34 15.82 -1.30 3.18
C LEU A 34 16.72 -1.63 1.99
N GLY A 35 16.57 -0.93 0.86
CA GLY A 35 17.40 -1.11 -0.34
C GLY A 35 18.89 -0.84 -0.13
N CYS A 36 19.21 0.02 0.86
CA CYS A 36 20.57 0.32 1.30
C CYS A 36 21.07 -0.62 2.40
N ALA A 37 20.19 -1.03 3.33
CA ALA A 37 20.57 -1.80 4.53
C ALA A 37 20.69 -3.30 4.29
N LEU A 38 19.87 -3.86 3.39
CA LEU A 38 19.85 -5.30 3.11
C LEU A 38 21.16 -5.72 2.43
N LYS A 39 21.74 -6.85 2.85
CA LYS A 39 22.99 -7.36 2.26
C LYS A 39 22.74 -8.19 1.01
N GLU A 40 21.67 -8.96 0.99
CA GLU A 40 21.37 -9.90 -0.07
C GLU A 40 20.92 -9.14 -1.34
N PRO A 41 21.57 -9.35 -2.51
CA PRO A 41 21.24 -8.62 -3.74
C PRO A 41 19.79 -8.82 -4.19
N GLY A 42 19.22 -10.01 -3.99
CA GLY A 42 17.82 -10.31 -4.32
C GLY A 42 16.84 -9.45 -3.51
N GLN A 43 17.00 -9.43 -2.19
CA GLN A 43 16.20 -8.64 -1.27
C GLN A 43 16.38 -7.12 -1.51
N ARG A 44 17.59 -6.66 -1.83
CA ARG A 44 17.84 -5.27 -2.23
C ARG A 44 17.07 -4.89 -3.50
N ARG A 45 17.15 -5.71 -4.55
CA ARG A 45 16.41 -5.47 -5.81
C ARG A 45 14.91 -5.42 -5.57
N LEU A 46 14.40 -6.28 -4.69
CA LEU A 46 13.00 -6.25 -4.27
C LEU A 46 12.65 -4.93 -3.58
N ALA A 47 13.45 -4.50 -2.61
CA ALA A 47 13.22 -3.24 -1.91
C ALA A 47 13.23 -2.03 -2.87
N TRP A 48 14.18 -1.99 -3.80
CA TRP A 48 14.22 -0.96 -4.85
C TRP A 48 13.02 -1.02 -5.80
N ALA A 49 12.53 -2.21 -6.14
CA ALA A 49 11.33 -2.35 -6.95
C ALA A 49 10.08 -1.82 -6.23
N HIS A 50 9.93 -2.07 -4.93
CA HIS A 50 8.83 -1.52 -4.15
C HIS A 50 8.95 0.00 -3.96
N PHE A 51 10.17 0.51 -3.72
CA PHE A 51 10.43 1.95 -3.72
C PHE A 51 10.01 2.62 -5.05
N ALA A 52 10.41 2.04 -6.18
CA ALA A 52 9.99 2.53 -7.50
C ALA A 52 8.46 2.44 -7.69
N SER A 53 7.82 1.39 -7.16
CA SER A 53 6.36 1.25 -7.24
C SER A 53 5.61 2.30 -6.42
N TYR A 54 6.17 2.77 -5.29
CA TYR A 54 5.61 3.89 -4.53
C TYR A 54 5.63 5.16 -5.38
N TRP A 55 6.76 5.46 -6.01
CA TRP A 55 6.89 6.62 -6.90
C TRP A 55 5.95 6.56 -8.08
N LEU A 56 5.73 5.38 -8.67
CA LEU A 56 4.72 5.22 -9.71
C LEU A 56 3.32 5.61 -9.21
N GLY A 57 2.91 5.11 -8.04
CA GLY A 57 1.64 5.49 -7.42
C GLY A 57 1.55 6.99 -7.15
N ILE A 58 2.61 7.60 -6.61
CA ILE A 58 2.69 9.04 -6.32
C ILE A 58 2.54 9.86 -7.59
N LEU A 59 3.22 9.47 -8.67
CA LEU A 59 3.10 10.13 -9.97
C LEU A 59 1.68 10.01 -10.54
N MET A 60 1.04 8.84 -10.42
CA MET A 60 -0.36 8.66 -10.83
C MET A 60 -1.29 9.61 -10.05
N VAL A 61 -1.10 9.71 -8.73
CA VAL A 61 -1.88 10.62 -7.88
C VAL A 61 -1.60 12.08 -8.26
N ALA A 62 -0.35 12.50 -8.35
CA ALA A 62 0.03 13.89 -8.59
C ALA A 62 -0.37 14.37 -10.00
N VAL A 63 -0.07 13.59 -11.03
CA VAL A 63 -0.41 13.93 -12.43
C VAL A 63 -1.92 13.84 -12.65
N GLY A 64 -2.55 12.75 -12.19
CA GLY A 64 -4.00 12.58 -12.31
C GLY A 64 -4.76 13.68 -11.56
N GLY A 65 -4.30 14.02 -10.34
CA GLY A 65 -4.87 15.06 -9.49
C GLY A 65 -4.76 16.45 -10.12
N SER A 66 -3.57 16.80 -10.60
CA SER A 66 -3.35 18.06 -11.34
C SER A 66 -4.24 18.15 -12.57
N TRP A 67 -4.38 17.06 -13.33
CA TRP A 67 -5.20 17.05 -14.53
C TRP A 67 -6.70 17.22 -14.23
N VAL A 68 -7.25 16.54 -13.20
CA VAL A 68 -8.68 16.68 -12.85
C VAL A 68 -9.01 18.07 -12.29
N GLN A 69 -8.02 18.78 -11.77
CA GLN A 69 -8.15 20.16 -11.28
C GLN A 69 -7.93 21.23 -12.35
N SER A 70 -7.47 20.86 -13.56
CA SER A 70 -7.13 21.82 -14.63
C SER A 70 -8.32 22.49 -15.34
N GLY A 71 -9.53 22.42 -14.77
CA GLY A 71 -10.76 22.93 -15.40
C GLY A 71 -11.38 21.97 -16.43
N THR A 72 -10.96 20.71 -16.45
CA THR A 72 -11.54 19.64 -17.30
C THR A 72 -12.84 19.05 -16.74
N TYR A 73 -13.18 19.42 -15.51
CA TYR A 73 -14.36 19.00 -14.75
C TYR A 73 -15.64 19.69 -15.23
N ILE A 74 -16.73 18.93 -15.32
CA ILE A 74 -18.09 19.45 -15.53
C ILE A 74 -18.78 19.54 -14.16
N ALA A 75 -19.26 20.72 -13.78
CA ALA A 75 -19.97 20.92 -12.51
C ALA A 75 -21.14 19.94 -12.34
N CYS A 76 -21.19 19.23 -11.21
CA CYS A 76 -22.26 18.29 -10.89
C CYS A 76 -23.57 19.02 -10.60
N ASN A 77 -24.67 18.54 -11.18
CA ASN A 77 -26.00 19.16 -11.00
C ASN A 77 -26.48 19.23 -9.54
N GLY A 78 -25.98 18.36 -8.64
CA GLY A 78 -26.35 18.35 -7.23
C GLY A 78 -25.63 19.39 -6.37
N GLY A 79 -24.71 20.18 -6.96
CA GLY A 79 -23.93 21.19 -6.25
C GLY A 79 -22.71 20.65 -5.52
N GLU A 80 -22.48 19.34 -5.51
CA GLU A 80 -21.24 18.75 -5.04
C GLU A 80 -20.05 18.95 -6.00
N ASP A 81 -18.83 18.88 -5.47
CA ASP A 81 -17.62 18.86 -6.31
C ASP A 81 -17.50 17.54 -7.09
N MET A 82 -17.91 16.42 -6.49
CA MET A 82 -17.99 15.15 -7.19
C MET A 82 -18.86 14.15 -6.41
N SER A 83 -19.66 13.39 -7.14
CA SER A 83 -20.34 12.19 -6.64
C SER A 83 -20.10 11.03 -7.58
N ARG A 84 -20.32 9.80 -7.08
CA ARG A 84 -20.26 8.60 -7.92
C ARG A 84 -21.19 8.73 -9.14
N THR A 85 -22.43 9.18 -8.93
CA THR A 85 -23.40 9.35 -10.02
C THR A 85 -22.92 10.38 -11.02
N CYS A 86 -22.47 11.56 -10.56
CA CYS A 86 -21.95 12.60 -11.45
C CYS A 86 -20.75 12.11 -12.27
N LEU A 87 -19.79 11.40 -11.65
CA LEU A 87 -18.62 10.83 -12.33
C LEU A 87 -19.03 9.97 -13.53
N TRP A 88 -19.98 9.06 -13.34
CA TRP A 88 -20.34 8.10 -14.38
C TRP A 88 -21.35 8.63 -15.40
N THR A 89 -22.20 9.58 -15.01
CA THR A 89 -23.31 10.05 -15.86
C THR A 89 -23.06 11.40 -16.54
N GLN A 90 -22.23 12.27 -15.95
CA GLN A 90 -22.05 13.65 -16.41
C GLN A 90 -20.63 13.92 -16.94
N GLN A 91 -19.60 13.28 -16.38
CA GLN A 91 -18.22 13.53 -16.82
C GLN A 91 -17.92 12.91 -18.18
N ARG A 92 -16.90 13.44 -18.86
CA ARG A 92 -16.38 12.92 -20.12
C ARG A 92 -15.58 11.63 -19.90
N GLU A 93 -15.49 10.77 -20.91
CA GLU A 93 -14.78 9.48 -20.83
C GLU A 93 -13.30 9.62 -20.43
N ASN A 94 -12.60 10.61 -20.98
CA ASN A 94 -11.22 10.90 -20.59
C ASN A 94 -11.10 11.33 -19.13
N TYR A 95 -12.08 12.08 -18.61
CA TYR A 95 -12.13 12.46 -17.21
C TYR A 95 -12.36 11.24 -16.32
N LYS A 96 -13.31 10.37 -16.66
CA LYS A 96 -13.55 9.11 -15.95
C LYS A 96 -12.29 8.26 -15.85
N ALA A 97 -11.58 8.09 -16.97
CA ALA A 97 -10.36 7.30 -17.02
C ALA A 97 -9.26 7.88 -16.13
N ILE A 98 -8.97 9.18 -16.23
CA ILE A 98 -7.90 9.83 -15.45
C ILE A 98 -8.26 9.91 -13.98
N TYR A 99 -9.51 10.20 -13.64
CA TYR A 99 -10.02 10.18 -12.27
C TYR A 99 -9.87 8.78 -11.67
N THR A 100 -10.22 7.73 -12.42
CA THR A 100 -10.05 6.34 -11.97
C THR A 100 -8.58 6.00 -11.75
N LEU A 101 -7.68 6.37 -12.67
CA LEU A 101 -6.23 6.15 -12.52
C LEU A 101 -5.65 6.90 -11.31
N HIS A 102 -6.10 8.13 -11.05
CA HIS A 102 -5.70 8.90 -9.87
C HIS A 102 -6.04 8.14 -8.57
N TYR A 103 -7.27 7.63 -8.45
CA TYR A 103 -7.70 6.87 -7.26
C TYR A 103 -7.09 5.47 -7.18
N ILE A 104 -6.78 4.82 -8.30
CA ILE A 104 -5.98 3.58 -8.32
C ILE A 104 -4.58 3.85 -7.74
N GLY A 105 -3.95 4.96 -8.13
CA GLY A 105 -2.66 5.38 -7.58
C GLY A 105 -2.73 5.62 -6.07
N LEU A 106 -3.78 6.28 -5.59
CA LEU A 106 -3.99 6.50 -4.16
C LEU A 106 -4.20 5.18 -3.41
N ALA A 107 -5.06 4.31 -3.91
CA ALA A 107 -5.30 2.98 -3.36
C ALA A 107 -4.01 2.16 -3.31
N TRP A 108 -3.17 2.24 -4.34
CA TRP A 108 -1.87 1.57 -4.41
C TRP A 108 -0.91 2.01 -3.30
N ILE A 109 -0.79 3.33 -3.07
CA ILE A 109 0.06 3.89 -2.01
C ILE A 109 -0.48 3.50 -0.63
N VAL A 110 -1.79 3.67 -0.39
CA VAL A 110 -2.40 3.36 0.91
C VAL A 110 -2.30 1.86 1.22
N ALA A 111 -2.55 1.00 0.23
CA ALA A 111 -2.40 -0.44 0.40
C ALA A 111 -0.95 -0.81 0.73
N HIS A 112 0.03 -0.28 0.00
CA HIS A 112 1.43 -0.46 0.38
C HIS A 112 1.70 0.02 1.81
N TRP A 113 1.28 1.23 2.15
CA TRP A 113 1.58 1.85 3.45
C TRP A 113 1.03 1.03 4.62
N VAL A 114 -0.21 0.56 4.54
CA VAL A 114 -0.83 -0.29 5.57
C VAL A 114 -0.12 -1.62 5.67
N MET A 115 0.12 -2.28 4.53
CA MET A 115 0.77 -3.59 4.49
C MET A 115 2.20 -3.49 5.03
N ASP A 116 2.96 -2.48 4.65
CA ASP A 116 4.33 -2.24 5.11
C ASP A 116 4.36 -2.01 6.63
N GLY A 117 3.39 -1.25 7.16
CA GLY A 117 3.25 -0.98 8.59
C GLY A 117 3.18 -2.27 9.43
N PHE A 118 2.49 -3.29 8.93
CA PHE A 118 2.38 -4.59 9.58
C PHE A 118 3.72 -5.35 9.64
N HIS A 119 4.65 -5.06 8.74
CA HIS A 119 5.92 -5.77 8.64
C HIS A 119 7.10 -5.06 9.33
N LEU A 120 6.94 -3.83 9.84
CA LEU A 120 8.06 -3.04 10.35
C LEU A 120 8.79 -3.72 11.52
N ILE A 121 8.05 -4.27 12.48
CA ILE A 121 8.62 -4.95 13.65
C ILE A 121 9.40 -6.21 13.23
N PRO A 122 8.80 -7.19 12.52
CA PRO A 122 9.56 -8.37 12.10
C PRO A 122 10.73 -8.02 11.18
N TRP A 123 10.61 -7.03 10.29
CA TRP A 123 11.73 -6.57 9.47
C TRP A 123 12.85 -5.95 10.32
N ALA A 124 12.54 -5.15 11.33
CA ALA A 124 13.55 -4.62 12.25
C ALA A 124 14.31 -5.73 12.98
N MET A 125 13.61 -6.78 13.43
CA MET A 125 14.24 -7.96 14.04
C MET A 125 15.15 -8.68 13.05
N HIS A 126 14.71 -8.87 11.81
CA HIS A 126 15.49 -9.54 10.78
C HIS A 126 16.72 -8.73 10.36
N LEU A 127 16.62 -7.40 10.28
CA LEU A 127 17.76 -6.52 10.04
C LEU A 127 18.78 -6.58 11.17
N ALA A 128 18.33 -6.57 12.43
CA ALA A 128 19.21 -6.69 13.59
C ALA A 128 19.97 -8.04 13.59
N ASP A 129 19.31 -9.11 13.17
CA ASP A 129 19.89 -10.45 13.03
C ASP A 129 20.63 -10.68 11.71
N ARG A 130 20.62 -9.71 10.78
CA ARG A 130 21.13 -9.84 9.41
C ARG A 130 20.54 -11.02 8.63
N LYS A 131 19.25 -11.28 8.81
CA LYS A 131 18.47 -12.33 8.12
C LYS A 131 17.68 -11.75 6.94
N PRO A 132 17.31 -12.59 5.95
CA PRO A 132 16.39 -12.19 4.87
C PRO A 132 15.06 -11.72 5.43
N LEU A 133 14.39 -10.78 4.77
CA LEU A 133 13.07 -10.31 5.20
C LEU A 133 12.01 -11.40 4.99
N VAL A 134 11.00 -11.40 5.86
CA VAL A 134 9.87 -12.33 5.79
C VAL A 134 8.55 -11.58 5.61
N ILE A 135 7.54 -12.29 5.14
CA ILE A 135 6.19 -11.77 4.92
C ILE A 135 5.22 -12.28 6.01
N PHE A 136 4.30 -11.42 6.45
CA PHE A 136 3.16 -11.71 7.34
C PHE A 136 3.52 -12.42 8.65
N CYS A 137 4.69 -12.11 9.23
CA CYS A 137 5.19 -12.78 10.44
C CYS A 137 5.29 -14.31 10.28
N THR A 138 5.54 -14.79 9.06
CA THR A 138 5.72 -16.22 8.75
C THR A 138 7.19 -16.55 8.51
N ASN A 139 7.51 -17.82 8.28
CA ASN A 139 8.84 -18.27 7.84
C ASN A 139 9.02 -18.14 6.31
N LEU A 140 8.06 -17.54 5.60
CA LEU A 140 8.17 -17.34 4.16
C LEU A 140 8.98 -16.08 3.89
N GLU A 141 10.06 -16.23 3.13
CA GLU A 141 10.84 -15.09 2.65
C GLU A 141 9.98 -14.13 1.82
N LEU A 142 10.29 -12.86 1.95
CA LEU A 142 9.66 -11.80 1.19
C LEU A 142 9.95 -12.01 -0.31
N SER A 143 8.89 -12.29 -1.06
CA SER A 143 8.93 -12.50 -2.50
C SER A 143 8.15 -11.39 -3.20
N ARG A 144 8.75 -10.82 -4.25
CA ARG A 144 8.14 -9.74 -5.05
C ARG A 144 6.76 -10.14 -5.56
N GLY A 145 6.62 -11.37 -6.06
CA GLY A 145 5.36 -11.87 -6.59
C GLY A 145 4.28 -11.96 -5.52
N ARG A 146 4.56 -12.66 -4.41
CA ARG A 146 3.57 -12.87 -3.34
C ARG A 146 3.11 -11.55 -2.71
N TYR A 147 4.06 -10.66 -2.40
CA TYR A 147 3.74 -9.40 -1.77
C TYR A 147 2.98 -8.46 -2.73
N ALA A 148 3.44 -8.33 -3.98
CA ALA A 148 2.74 -7.54 -4.98
C ALA A 148 1.32 -8.07 -5.25
N SER A 149 1.12 -9.39 -5.31
CA SER A 149 -0.21 -9.98 -5.51
C SER A 149 -1.21 -9.56 -4.43
N VAL A 150 -0.81 -9.52 -3.15
CA VAL A 150 -1.71 -9.10 -2.07
C VAL A 150 -2.09 -7.62 -2.23
N ILE A 151 -1.13 -6.77 -2.60
CA ILE A 151 -1.39 -5.35 -2.84
C ILE A 151 -2.30 -5.18 -4.06
N PHE A 152 -2.05 -5.88 -5.16
CA PHE A 152 -2.93 -5.86 -6.34
C PHE A 152 -4.35 -6.28 -6.01
N VAL A 153 -4.53 -7.33 -5.20
CA VAL A 153 -5.86 -7.78 -4.75
C VAL A 153 -6.55 -6.70 -3.91
N ALA A 154 -5.84 -6.07 -2.97
CA ALA A 154 -6.38 -4.98 -2.16
C ALA A 154 -6.82 -3.79 -3.03
N VAL A 155 -5.96 -3.37 -3.97
CA VAL A 155 -6.25 -2.25 -4.89
C VAL A 155 -7.41 -2.57 -5.80
N PHE A 156 -7.51 -3.81 -6.30
CA PHE A 156 -8.62 -4.27 -7.12
C PHE A 156 -9.95 -4.16 -6.36
N PHE A 157 -10.04 -4.70 -5.14
CA PHE A 157 -11.26 -4.61 -4.34
C PHE A 157 -11.63 -3.18 -3.99
N VAL A 158 -10.67 -2.39 -3.49
CA VAL A 158 -10.89 -0.96 -3.20
C VAL A 158 -11.42 -0.23 -4.45
N THR A 159 -10.82 -0.49 -5.61
CA THR A 159 -11.25 0.12 -6.88
C THR A 159 -12.67 -0.28 -7.24
N LEU A 160 -13.03 -1.55 -7.14
CA LEU A 160 -14.40 -2.00 -7.37
C LEU A 160 -15.39 -1.36 -6.39
N THR A 161 -15.01 -1.22 -5.12
CA THR A 161 -15.88 -0.69 -4.07
C THR A 161 -16.26 0.77 -4.28
N TRP A 162 -15.29 1.65 -4.54
CA TRP A 162 -15.62 3.06 -4.76
C TRP A 162 -16.24 3.33 -6.13
N THR A 163 -15.92 2.52 -7.15
CA THR A 163 -16.51 2.70 -8.50
C THR A 163 -17.91 2.13 -8.62
N GLY A 164 -18.16 0.96 -8.01
CA GLY A 164 -19.32 0.12 -8.30
C GLY A 164 -20.27 -0.17 -7.14
N PHE A 165 -19.82 -0.11 -5.89
CA PHE A 165 -20.63 -0.59 -4.76
C PHE A 165 -21.08 0.52 -3.81
N VAL A 166 -20.18 1.39 -3.40
CA VAL A 166 -20.48 2.45 -2.43
C VAL A 166 -20.94 3.70 -3.15
N ASN A 167 -22.08 4.25 -2.74
CA ASN A 167 -22.46 5.59 -3.17
C ASN A 167 -21.74 6.62 -2.29
N TRP A 168 -21.02 7.55 -2.92
CA TRP A 168 -20.24 8.58 -2.24
C TRP A 168 -20.47 9.93 -2.91
N ASN A 169 -20.32 10.99 -2.12
CA ASN A 169 -20.50 12.37 -2.54
C ASN A 169 -19.60 13.27 -1.67
N THR A 170 -18.85 14.20 -2.27
CA THR A 170 -17.99 15.14 -1.55
C THR A 170 -18.75 16.17 -0.71
N ALA A 171 -20.03 16.44 -0.97
CA ALA A 171 -20.84 17.41 -0.23
C ALA A 171 -20.92 17.13 1.29
N PHE A 172 -20.88 15.86 1.68
CA PHE A 172 -20.90 15.43 3.07
C PHE A 172 -19.53 14.92 3.56
N GLY A 173 -18.48 15.13 2.76
CA GLY A 173 -17.16 14.56 2.98
C GLY A 173 -17.01 13.12 2.48
N LEU A 174 -15.78 12.60 2.55
CA LEU A 174 -15.42 11.27 2.08
C LEU A 174 -15.03 10.32 3.23
N ASP A 175 -15.32 10.68 4.48
CA ASP A 175 -14.90 9.91 5.66
C ASP A 175 -15.55 8.52 5.70
N GLY A 176 -16.84 8.42 5.37
CA GLY A 176 -17.55 7.15 5.28
C GLY A 176 -16.94 6.21 4.24
N LEU A 177 -16.66 6.74 3.04
CA LEU A 177 -15.97 5.97 1.99
C LEU A 177 -14.57 5.56 2.46
N ALA A 178 -13.77 6.48 2.99
CA ALA A 178 -12.40 6.22 3.43
C ALA A 178 -12.34 5.10 4.48
N ARG A 179 -13.27 5.07 5.45
CA ARG A 179 -13.36 4.00 6.45
C ARG A 179 -13.65 2.63 5.83
N ILE A 180 -14.57 2.57 4.87
CA ILE A 180 -14.90 1.32 4.16
C ILE A 180 -13.67 0.81 3.40
N LEU A 181 -13.04 1.67 2.60
CA LEU A 181 -11.88 1.27 1.79
C LEU A 181 -10.70 0.86 2.68
N PHE A 182 -10.47 1.55 3.80
CA PHE A 182 -9.42 1.18 4.75
C PHE A 182 -9.71 -0.18 5.41
N ALA A 183 -10.96 -0.44 5.79
CA ALA A 183 -11.37 -1.73 6.33
C ALA A 183 -11.18 -2.87 5.32
N GLU A 184 -11.42 -2.64 4.03
CA GLU A 184 -11.15 -3.63 2.97
C GLU A 184 -9.65 -3.94 2.81
N ILE A 185 -8.79 -2.93 2.90
CA ILE A 185 -7.33 -3.14 2.87
C ILE A 185 -6.90 -4.00 4.07
N LEU A 186 -7.41 -3.70 5.27
CA LEU A 186 -7.14 -4.51 6.47
C LEU A 186 -7.68 -5.94 6.36
N ALA A 187 -8.89 -6.11 5.83
CA ALA A 187 -9.47 -7.44 5.61
C ALA A 187 -8.61 -8.26 4.62
N THR A 188 -8.12 -7.62 3.55
CA THR A 188 -7.22 -8.26 2.59
C THR A 188 -5.89 -8.65 3.23
N LEU A 189 -5.32 -7.79 4.09
CA LEU A 189 -4.12 -8.10 4.86
C LEU A 189 -4.33 -9.33 5.74
N LEU A 190 -5.42 -9.36 6.52
CA LEU A 190 -5.74 -10.47 7.41
C LEU A 190 -5.93 -11.78 6.64
N ALA A 191 -6.64 -11.74 5.51
CA ALA A 191 -6.79 -12.89 4.64
C ALA A 191 -5.42 -13.39 4.12
N ALA A 192 -4.55 -12.47 3.70
CA ALA A 192 -3.20 -12.81 3.22
C ALA A 192 -2.33 -13.42 4.34
N VAL A 193 -2.42 -12.91 5.56
CA VAL A 193 -1.75 -13.49 6.75
C VAL A 193 -2.22 -14.93 6.97
N VAL A 194 -3.53 -15.18 6.97
CA VAL A 194 -4.10 -16.52 7.16
C VAL A 194 -3.62 -17.47 6.05
N VAL A 195 -3.69 -17.04 4.79
CA VAL A 195 -3.22 -17.85 3.65
C VAL A 195 -1.73 -18.16 3.78
N ALA A 196 -0.90 -17.17 4.12
CA ALA A 196 0.54 -17.36 4.29
C ALA A 196 0.88 -18.33 5.43
N GLN A 197 0.15 -18.26 6.55
CA GLN A 197 0.32 -19.21 7.66
C GLN A 197 -0.07 -20.64 7.27
N LEU A 198 -1.17 -20.81 6.52
CA LEU A 198 -1.58 -22.13 6.02
C LEU A 198 -0.53 -22.72 5.06
N VAL A 199 0.02 -21.88 4.16
CA VAL A 199 1.10 -22.30 3.25
C VAL A 199 2.36 -22.69 4.04
N ALA A 200 2.77 -21.87 5.01
CA ALA A 200 3.95 -22.13 5.83
C ALA A 200 3.85 -23.43 6.63
N ARG A 201 2.66 -23.78 7.15
CA ARG A 201 2.44 -25.05 7.85
C ARG A 201 2.63 -26.26 6.95
N LYS A 202 2.10 -26.21 5.71
CA LYS A 202 2.21 -27.31 4.75
C LYS A 202 3.66 -27.60 4.35
N THR A 203 4.49 -26.56 4.23
CA THR A 203 5.91 -26.73 3.90
C THR A 203 6.71 -27.41 5.01
N CYS A 204 6.29 -27.30 6.28
CA CYS A 204 6.98 -27.94 7.40
C CYS A 204 6.55 -29.40 7.65
N SER A 205 5.38 -29.82 7.16
CA SER A 205 4.86 -31.19 7.36
C SER A 205 5.32 -32.17 6.28
N GLY A 206 6.00 -31.71 5.24
CA GLY A 206 6.42 -32.51 4.08
C GLY A 206 7.90 -32.93 4.10
N THR A 207 8.60 -32.72 5.21
CA THR A 207 10.00 -33.10 5.46
C THR A 207 10.07 -34.03 6.65
#